data_AF-A0A8J5MTC4-F1
#
_entry.id   AF-A0A8J5MTC4-F1
#
_cell.length_a   1.000
_cell.length_b   1.000
_cell.length_c   1.000
_cell.angle_alpha   90.00
_cell.angle_beta   90.00
_cell.angle_gamma   90.00
#
_symmetry.space_group_name_H-M   'P 1'
#
loop_
_entity.id
_entity.type
_entity.pdbx_description
1 polymer ?
#
loop_
_entity_poly.entity_id
_entity_poly.type
_entity_poly.pdbx_seq_one_letter_code
_entity_poly.pdbx_strand_id
1 'polypeptide(L)'
;MLGGGVGAVLEAVSQPTCSLILLTDGTTSPSTILKVESVVRGSPWGVGCFKVEVDGKDGNVTQAIFSRFLRQARQVRLKSRCVRVVVVCHDPVFLATFAEWSVKGRLLVWATKLLVVTSLPLPQLHALLSSHWTFSMMNTILLNLEDTPPNLRDRVSVYTHLPYTPEGAKVVRVASWTPRRGFVVREGRSLFPPKFSNFYGVEVNVTALPYPPYWNELEGPDGIKQYSGTDYFLLKSIADSLNFTINVVPTTSWAEVTQRVEERVSFMATVFHTVLPERLERYDYSWVYEYGSLDFSMAQPGIKPQWQSLYYPLTDMVWAAVLLALLITPVVLLLIIRVGEWRDGGDRVATGKVVQDVTGMLLGQNLPRRLPTVISSRVLVASWLMFAVIFGSAYRGNLTAFLTLPKYPPRAETIQELVNTADRITMPPYGIEFKNFFSKSNSQLFKRLGQLMHIVPSVNVGQQQAVDKKQAHLDAGRYQQLKIAERFIGADGTPKLYLGQESIIPGQAAWPIPHDAPFRPVLDRCLMAVIEAGLYERWNDDLLRKAQMESRRRYKQQETEKETESDSSLRSLTITHLQGAFMLLLLGLGLAGVSFFVEFLTV
;
A
#
# COMPACT_ATOMS: atom_id res chain seq x y z
N MET A 1 -16.20 -23.58 -54.18
CA MET A 1 -17.31 -23.64 -53.21
C MET A 1 -16.84 -23.46 -51.75
N LEU A 2 -15.68 -24.03 -51.35
CA LEU A 2 -14.95 -23.71 -50.09
C LEU A 2 -14.85 -22.21 -49.72
N GLY A 3 -14.80 -21.33 -50.72
CA GLY A 3 -14.78 -19.87 -50.53
C GLY A 3 -16.04 -19.28 -49.89
N GLY A 4 -17.22 -19.88 -50.08
CA GLY A 4 -18.47 -19.38 -49.53
C GLY A 4 -18.58 -19.61 -48.02
N GLY A 5 -18.03 -20.72 -47.51
CA GLY A 5 -18.03 -21.02 -46.08
C GLY A 5 -17.08 -20.14 -45.28
N VAL A 6 -15.84 -19.99 -45.75
CA VAL A 6 -14.86 -19.09 -45.11
C VAL A 6 -15.36 -17.64 -45.16
N GLY A 7 -15.92 -17.19 -46.28
CA GLY A 7 -16.53 -15.87 -46.42
C GLY A 7 -17.66 -15.64 -45.43
N ALA A 8 -18.61 -16.57 -45.29
CA ALA A 8 -19.74 -16.44 -44.37
C ALA A 8 -19.32 -16.40 -42.89
N VAL A 9 -18.29 -17.18 -42.49
CA VAL A 9 -17.76 -17.09 -41.13
C VAL A 9 -17.03 -15.77 -40.93
N LEU A 10 -16.25 -15.31 -41.92
CA LEU A 10 -15.57 -14.03 -41.84
C LEU A 10 -16.54 -12.84 -41.81
N GLU A 11 -17.67 -12.90 -42.50
CA GLU A 11 -18.74 -11.89 -42.41
C GLU A 11 -19.43 -11.91 -41.05
N ALA A 12 -19.70 -13.09 -40.49
CA ALA A 12 -20.27 -13.21 -39.14
C ALA A 12 -19.29 -12.75 -38.05
N VAL A 13 -17.99 -12.92 -38.29
CA VAL A 13 -16.92 -12.46 -37.39
C VAL A 13 -16.61 -11.00 -37.63
N SER A 14 -16.68 -10.48 -38.85
CA SER A 14 -16.39 -9.09 -39.18
C SER A 14 -17.52 -8.19 -38.67
N GLN A 15 -17.14 -7.01 -38.19
CA GLN A 15 -18.08 -5.97 -37.79
C GLN A 15 -17.53 -4.71 -38.42
N PRO A 16 -18.39 -3.87 -38.98
CA PRO A 16 -17.98 -2.68 -39.72
C PRO A 16 -17.48 -1.58 -38.79
N THR A 17 -16.90 -1.86 -37.61
CA THR A 17 -16.35 -0.88 -36.65
C THR A 17 -15.01 -1.33 -36.04
N CYS A 18 -14.50 -2.52 -36.41
CA CYS A 18 -13.26 -3.08 -35.87
C CYS A 18 -12.22 -3.19 -36.97
N SER A 19 -10.98 -2.80 -36.69
CA SER A 19 -9.85 -3.02 -37.59
C SER A 19 -9.54 -4.52 -37.66
N LEU A 20 -9.05 -4.98 -38.81
CA LEU A 20 -8.73 -6.39 -39.02
C LEU A 20 -7.25 -6.58 -39.33
N ILE A 21 -6.63 -7.52 -38.62
CA ILE A 21 -5.25 -7.95 -38.86
C ILE A 21 -5.30 -9.36 -39.45
N LEU A 22 -4.88 -9.50 -40.70
CA LEU A 22 -4.76 -10.78 -41.39
C LEU A 22 -3.30 -11.23 -41.37
N LEU A 23 -3.05 -12.43 -40.88
CA LEU A 23 -1.73 -13.07 -40.85
C LEU A 23 -1.74 -14.34 -41.69
N THR A 24 -0.75 -14.48 -42.57
CA THR A 24 -0.56 -15.68 -43.40
C THR A 24 0.90 -16.11 -43.40
N ASP A 25 1.14 -17.42 -43.44
CA ASP A 25 2.45 -18.08 -43.58
C ASP A 25 3.07 -17.98 -44.99
N GLY A 26 2.28 -17.54 -45.97
CA GLY A 26 2.72 -17.39 -47.36
C GLY A 26 2.75 -18.67 -48.19
N THR A 27 2.54 -19.83 -47.58
CA THR A 27 2.41 -21.15 -48.23
C THR A 27 0.95 -21.51 -48.53
N THR A 28 0.02 -20.79 -47.93
CA THR A 28 -1.42 -20.85 -48.14
C THR A 28 -1.83 -20.45 -49.58
N SER A 29 -2.77 -21.20 -50.19
CA SER A 29 -3.10 -20.99 -51.62
C SER A 29 -3.57 -19.56 -51.92
N PRO A 30 -3.13 -18.93 -53.03
CA PRO A 30 -3.52 -17.55 -53.38
C PRO A 30 -5.04 -17.36 -53.48
N SER A 31 -5.76 -18.42 -53.84
CA SER A 31 -7.22 -18.41 -53.99
C SER A 31 -7.99 -18.35 -52.67
N THR A 32 -7.38 -18.76 -51.55
CA THR A 32 -7.94 -18.64 -50.20
C THR A 32 -7.65 -17.25 -49.66
N ILE A 33 -6.42 -16.78 -49.80
CA ILE A 33 -5.98 -15.45 -49.36
C ILE A 33 -6.76 -14.35 -50.07
N LEU A 34 -6.90 -14.41 -51.40
CA LEU A 34 -7.65 -13.41 -52.18
C LEU A 34 -9.13 -13.32 -51.80
N LYS A 35 -9.73 -14.42 -51.33
CA LYS A 35 -11.14 -14.44 -50.87
C LYS A 35 -11.30 -13.89 -49.47
N VAL A 36 -10.36 -14.21 -48.58
CA VAL A 36 -10.29 -13.59 -47.25
C VAL A 36 -10.06 -12.09 -47.44
N GLU A 37 -9.11 -11.69 -48.28
CA GLU A 37 -8.85 -10.29 -48.62
C GLU A 37 -10.05 -9.60 -49.29
N SER A 38 -10.82 -10.24 -50.17
CA SER A 38 -11.97 -9.59 -50.83
C SER A 38 -13.11 -9.29 -49.85
N VAL A 39 -13.38 -10.19 -48.90
CA VAL A 39 -14.36 -9.97 -47.82
C VAL A 39 -13.86 -8.90 -46.84
N VAL A 40 -12.55 -8.87 -46.61
CA VAL A 40 -11.92 -7.96 -45.66
C VAL A 40 -11.74 -6.55 -46.23
N ARG A 41 -11.42 -6.38 -47.52
CA ARG A 41 -11.32 -5.08 -48.22
C ARG A 41 -12.66 -4.36 -48.37
N GLY A 42 -13.78 -5.07 -48.27
CA GLY A 42 -15.12 -4.47 -48.21
C GLY A 42 -15.48 -3.84 -46.86
N SER A 43 -14.63 -4.00 -45.84
CA SER A 43 -14.86 -3.40 -44.52
C SER A 43 -14.44 -1.92 -44.49
N PRO A 44 -15.24 -1.00 -43.92
CA PRO A 44 -14.98 0.45 -43.96
C PRO A 44 -13.77 0.93 -43.13
N TRP A 45 -12.96 0.03 -42.54
CA TRP A 45 -11.85 0.36 -41.63
C TRP A 45 -10.55 -0.32 -42.03
N GLY A 46 -9.43 0.19 -41.49
CA GLY A 46 -8.09 -0.24 -41.84
C GLY A 46 -7.86 -1.74 -41.68
N VAL A 47 -7.43 -2.36 -42.77
CA VAL A 47 -6.99 -3.76 -42.83
C VAL A 47 -5.47 -3.78 -42.85
N GLY A 48 -4.86 -4.45 -41.88
CA GLY A 48 -3.44 -4.79 -41.91
C GLY A 48 -3.26 -6.22 -42.40
N CYS A 49 -2.81 -6.41 -43.64
CA CYS A 49 -2.38 -7.72 -44.14
C CYS A 49 -0.88 -7.89 -43.90
N PHE A 50 -0.51 -8.96 -43.22
CA PHE A 50 0.88 -9.29 -42.94
C PHE A 50 1.19 -10.70 -43.41
N LYS A 51 2.18 -10.81 -44.28
CA LYS A 51 2.72 -12.09 -44.74
C LYS A 51 4.01 -12.35 -43.96
N VAL A 52 4.08 -13.47 -43.25
CA VAL A 52 5.26 -13.91 -42.51
C VAL A 52 5.75 -15.19 -43.18
N GLU A 53 6.71 -15.04 -44.09
CA GLU A 53 7.37 -16.18 -44.73
C GLU A 53 8.40 -16.75 -43.75
N VAL A 54 8.21 -17.99 -43.34
CA VAL A 54 9.12 -18.70 -42.45
C VAL A 54 9.96 -19.66 -43.30
N ASP A 55 11.23 -19.31 -43.54
CA ASP A 55 12.16 -20.20 -44.22
C ASP A 55 12.79 -21.14 -43.17
N GLY A 56 12.52 -22.44 -43.28
CA GLY A 56 12.70 -23.45 -42.22
C GLY A 56 14.14 -23.79 -41.85
N LYS A 57 15.12 -22.92 -42.10
CA LYS A 57 16.55 -23.19 -41.87
C LYS A 57 17.18 -22.41 -40.71
N ASP A 58 16.65 -21.25 -40.31
CA ASP A 58 17.24 -20.42 -39.25
C ASP A 58 16.21 -19.90 -38.24
N GLY A 59 16.18 -20.50 -37.04
CA GLY A 59 15.27 -20.11 -35.95
C GLY A 59 15.40 -18.63 -35.51
N ASN A 60 16.60 -18.05 -35.59
CA ASN A 60 16.84 -16.64 -35.24
C ASN A 60 16.21 -15.67 -36.25
N VAL A 61 16.15 -16.04 -37.54
CA VAL A 61 15.55 -15.21 -38.60
C VAL A 61 14.03 -15.17 -38.43
N THR A 62 13.42 -16.32 -38.15
CA THR A 62 11.99 -16.45 -37.87
C THR A 62 11.57 -15.58 -36.67
N GLN A 63 12.34 -15.59 -35.59
CA GLN A 63 12.08 -14.75 -34.41
C GLN A 63 12.17 -13.24 -34.74
N ALA A 64 13.18 -12.83 -35.51
CA ALA A 64 13.34 -11.44 -35.92
C ALA A 64 12.15 -10.95 -36.77
N ILE A 65 11.66 -11.78 -37.71
CA ILE A 65 10.50 -11.45 -38.57
C ILE A 65 9.23 -11.34 -37.72
N PHE A 66 8.95 -12.30 -36.83
CA PHE A 66 7.80 -12.24 -35.93
C PHE A 66 7.85 -11.01 -35.02
N SER A 67 9.02 -10.66 -34.48
CA SER A 67 9.17 -9.49 -33.61
C SER A 67 8.86 -8.17 -34.31
N ARG A 68 9.29 -8.02 -35.58
CA ARG A 68 9.03 -6.83 -36.40
C ARG A 68 7.55 -6.74 -36.76
N PHE A 69 6.95 -7.86 -37.17
CA PHE A 69 5.52 -7.95 -37.46
C PHE A 69 4.68 -7.57 -36.25
N LEU A 70 4.93 -8.19 -35.09
CA LEU A 70 4.14 -7.96 -33.89
C LEU A 70 4.22 -6.52 -33.41
N ARG A 71 5.36 -5.86 -33.61
CA ARG A 71 5.51 -4.43 -33.31
C ARG A 71 4.56 -3.58 -34.16
N GLN A 72 4.48 -3.84 -35.47
CA GLN A 72 3.57 -3.14 -36.38
C GLN A 72 2.10 -3.46 -36.09
N ALA A 73 1.77 -4.74 -35.91
CA ALA A 73 0.42 -5.21 -35.58
C ALA A 73 -0.07 -4.62 -34.25
N ARG A 74 0.81 -4.52 -33.24
CA ARG A 74 0.52 -3.84 -31.96
C ARG A 74 0.26 -2.35 -32.15
N GLN A 75 0.98 -1.65 -33.02
CA GLN A 75 0.68 -0.24 -33.31
C GLN A 75 -0.71 -0.05 -33.93
N VAL A 76 -1.10 -0.94 -34.85
CA VAL A 76 -2.46 -0.94 -35.41
C VAL A 76 -3.49 -1.14 -34.29
N ARG A 77 -3.24 -2.06 -33.36
CA ARG A 77 -4.09 -2.28 -32.20
C ARG A 77 -4.21 -1.07 -31.30
N LEU A 78 -3.10 -0.43 -30.94
CA LEU A 78 -3.12 0.74 -30.04
C LEU A 78 -3.84 1.95 -30.66
N LYS A 79 -3.89 2.05 -31.99
CA LYS A 79 -4.61 3.10 -32.71
C LYS A 79 -6.07 2.77 -33.03
N SER A 80 -6.49 1.53 -32.83
CA SER A 80 -7.83 1.04 -33.19
C SER A 80 -8.70 0.84 -31.96
N ARG A 81 -9.98 1.22 -32.02
CA ARG A 81 -10.94 1.00 -30.92
C ARG A 81 -11.21 -0.48 -30.65
N CYS A 82 -11.12 -1.30 -31.69
CA CYS A 82 -11.34 -2.74 -31.66
C CYS A 82 -10.48 -3.40 -32.74
N VAL A 83 -9.88 -4.55 -32.42
CA VAL A 83 -9.11 -5.35 -33.38
C VAL A 83 -9.57 -6.79 -33.38
N ARG A 84 -9.68 -7.35 -34.58
CA ARG A 84 -9.79 -8.79 -34.79
C ARG A 84 -8.56 -9.31 -35.50
N VAL A 85 -8.12 -10.49 -35.08
CA VAL A 85 -6.96 -11.14 -35.67
C VAL A 85 -7.44 -12.39 -36.37
N VAL A 86 -7.11 -12.49 -37.66
CA VAL A 86 -7.39 -13.67 -38.49
C VAL A 86 -6.05 -14.27 -38.88
N VAL A 87 -5.82 -15.51 -38.50
CA VAL A 87 -4.61 -16.25 -38.85
C VAL A 87 -4.99 -17.36 -39.81
N VAL A 88 -4.45 -17.34 -41.03
CA VAL A 88 -4.66 -18.38 -42.03
C VAL A 88 -3.35 -19.14 -42.17
N CYS A 89 -3.31 -20.37 -41.65
CA CYS A 89 -2.11 -21.19 -41.65
C CYS A 89 -2.46 -22.67 -41.50
N HIS A 90 -1.75 -23.52 -42.25
CA HIS A 90 -1.91 -24.97 -42.23
C HIS A 90 -0.77 -25.68 -41.49
N ASP A 91 0.27 -24.96 -41.07
CA ASP A 91 1.41 -25.48 -40.32
C ASP A 91 1.18 -25.37 -38.81
N PRO A 92 1.18 -26.51 -38.06
CA PRO A 92 1.00 -26.47 -36.62
C PRO A 92 2.18 -25.79 -35.89
N VAL A 93 3.40 -25.82 -36.44
CA VAL A 93 4.59 -25.20 -35.84
C VAL A 93 4.49 -23.67 -35.89
N PHE A 94 4.07 -23.13 -37.03
CA PHE A 94 3.78 -21.70 -37.15
C PHE A 94 2.68 -21.25 -36.18
N LEU A 95 1.58 -22.01 -36.04
CA LEU A 95 0.49 -21.66 -35.13
C LEU A 95 0.92 -21.68 -33.65
N ALA A 96 1.75 -22.64 -33.25
CA ALA A 96 2.35 -22.70 -31.91
C ALA A 96 3.26 -21.48 -31.66
N THR A 97 4.13 -21.17 -32.63
CA THR A 97 5.03 -20.00 -32.58
C THR A 97 4.23 -18.70 -32.50
N PHE A 98 3.18 -18.55 -33.32
CA PHE A 98 2.28 -17.40 -33.25
C PHE A 98 1.61 -17.28 -31.88
N ALA A 99 1.15 -18.38 -31.29
CA ALA A 99 0.51 -18.36 -29.98
C ALA A 99 1.43 -17.82 -28.89
N GLU A 100 2.69 -18.26 -28.85
CA GLU A 100 3.70 -17.78 -27.89
C GLU A 100 4.05 -16.31 -28.11
N TRP A 101 4.37 -15.95 -29.36
CA TRP A 101 4.83 -14.61 -29.69
C TRP A 101 3.73 -13.56 -29.65
N SER A 102 2.48 -13.91 -29.96
CA SER A 102 1.33 -12.99 -29.86
C SER A 102 1.05 -12.53 -28.43
N VAL A 103 1.33 -13.40 -27.45
CA VAL A 103 1.27 -13.09 -26.02
C VAL A 103 2.44 -12.21 -25.60
N LYS A 104 3.69 -12.61 -25.89
CA LYS A 104 4.89 -11.81 -25.59
C LYS A 104 4.84 -10.43 -26.23
N GLY A 105 4.33 -10.36 -27.46
CA GLY A 105 4.19 -9.13 -28.25
C GLY A 105 3.01 -8.24 -27.84
N ARG A 106 2.16 -8.66 -26.90
CA ARG A 106 0.92 -7.94 -26.50
C ARG A 106 0.03 -7.55 -27.68
N LEU A 107 -0.05 -8.45 -28.67
CA LEU A 107 -0.94 -8.28 -29.83
C LEU A 107 -2.38 -8.64 -29.45
N LEU A 108 -2.57 -9.69 -28.67
CA LEU A 108 -3.89 -10.14 -28.25
C LEU A 108 -4.19 -9.57 -26.86
N VAL A 109 -5.28 -8.82 -26.75
CA VAL A 109 -5.85 -8.40 -25.47
C VAL A 109 -7.05 -9.27 -25.13
N TRP A 110 -7.54 -9.24 -23.89
CA TRP A 110 -8.69 -10.06 -23.48
C TRP A 110 -9.94 -9.87 -24.37
N ALA A 111 -10.16 -8.65 -24.89
CA ALA A 111 -11.27 -8.32 -25.78
C ALA A 111 -11.03 -8.72 -27.25
N THR A 112 -9.80 -9.08 -27.63
CA THR A 112 -9.45 -9.46 -29.01
C THR A 112 -10.14 -10.77 -29.37
N LYS A 113 -10.83 -10.77 -30.50
CA LYS A 113 -11.40 -11.99 -31.10
C LYS A 113 -10.40 -12.56 -32.11
N LEU A 114 -9.93 -13.77 -31.86
CA LEU A 114 -8.99 -14.50 -32.70
C LEU A 114 -9.73 -15.55 -33.51
N LEU A 115 -9.55 -15.52 -34.83
CA LEU A 115 -10.03 -16.55 -35.76
C LEU A 115 -8.83 -17.23 -36.40
N VAL A 116 -8.71 -18.54 -36.22
CA VAL A 116 -7.68 -19.35 -36.88
C VAL A 116 -8.35 -20.17 -37.99
N VAL A 117 -7.86 -20.05 -39.22
CA VAL A 117 -8.32 -20.81 -40.39
C VAL A 117 -7.24 -21.82 -40.74
N THR A 118 -7.58 -23.10 -40.67
CA THR A 118 -6.62 -24.18 -40.88
C THR A 118 -7.29 -25.42 -41.49
N SER A 119 -6.49 -26.37 -41.95
CA SER A 119 -6.92 -27.67 -42.48
C SER A 119 -6.21 -28.81 -41.75
N LEU A 120 -5.97 -28.62 -40.45
CA LEU A 120 -5.32 -29.62 -39.62
C LEU A 120 -6.30 -30.76 -39.25
N PRO A 121 -5.80 -32.00 -39.15
CA PRO A 121 -6.58 -33.12 -38.64
C PRO A 121 -7.13 -32.82 -37.24
N LEU A 122 -8.35 -33.30 -36.94
CA LEU A 122 -9.02 -33.07 -35.65
C LEU A 122 -8.19 -33.42 -34.40
N PRO A 123 -7.39 -34.51 -34.36
CA PRO A 123 -6.55 -34.81 -33.20
C PRO A 123 -5.46 -33.75 -32.95
N GLN A 124 -4.79 -33.30 -34.01
CA GLN A 124 -3.76 -32.26 -33.94
C GLN A 124 -4.38 -30.91 -33.53
N LEU A 125 -5.58 -30.64 -34.05
CA LEU A 125 -6.35 -29.47 -33.68
C LEU A 125 -6.69 -29.46 -32.18
N HIS A 126 -7.15 -30.58 -31.64
CA HIS A 126 -7.43 -30.70 -30.21
C HIS A 126 -6.20 -30.43 -29.37
N ALA A 127 -5.05 -31.02 -29.75
CA ALA A 127 -3.78 -30.80 -29.05
C ALA A 127 -3.34 -29.33 -29.09
N LEU A 128 -3.46 -28.65 -30.23
CA LEU A 128 -3.12 -27.23 -30.37
C LEU A 128 -4.00 -26.34 -29.48
N LEU A 129 -5.32 -26.58 -29.51
CA LEU A 129 -6.31 -25.82 -28.76
C LEU A 129 -6.16 -25.98 -27.24
N SER A 130 -5.72 -27.15 -26.77
CA SER A 130 -5.54 -27.41 -25.33
C SER A 130 -4.18 -26.97 -24.80
N SER A 131 -3.12 -27.03 -25.61
CA SER A 131 -1.72 -26.82 -25.17
C SER A 131 -1.30 -25.35 -25.03
N HIS A 132 -1.91 -24.42 -25.76
CA HIS A 132 -1.48 -23.03 -25.79
C HIS A 132 -2.52 -22.09 -25.18
N TRP A 133 -2.11 -21.26 -24.21
CA TRP A 133 -2.95 -20.26 -23.52
C TRP A 133 -3.80 -19.41 -24.48
N THR A 134 -3.19 -18.96 -25.57
CA THR A 134 -3.83 -18.14 -26.61
C THR A 134 -5.07 -18.81 -27.20
N PHE A 135 -5.02 -20.12 -27.40
CA PHE A 135 -6.11 -20.86 -28.00
C PHE A 135 -7.08 -21.42 -26.95
N SER A 136 -6.56 -21.83 -25.79
CA SER A 136 -7.36 -22.45 -24.73
C SER A 136 -8.20 -21.42 -23.96
N MET A 137 -7.60 -20.28 -23.58
CA MET A 137 -8.18 -19.32 -22.64
C MET A 137 -8.76 -18.06 -23.31
N MET A 138 -8.15 -17.54 -24.37
CA MET A 138 -8.63 -16.30 -25.02
C MET A 138 -9.89 -16.52 -25.88
N ASN A 139 -10.47 -15.43 -26.38
CA ASN A 139 -11.63 -15.46 -27.29
C ASN A 139 -11.23 -15.95 -28.70
N THR A 140 -10.97 -17.25 -28.79
CA THR A 140 -10.47 -17.92 -29.99
C THR A 140 -11.50 -18.87 -30.56
N ILE A 141 -11.69 -18.77 -31.87
CA ILE A 141 -12.38 -19.78 -32.68
C ILE A 141 -11.47 -20.30 -33.77
N LEU A 142 -11.66 -21.57 -34.12
CA LEU A 142 -10.87 -22.22 -35.14
C LEU A 142 -11.79 -22.85 -36.19
N LEU A 143 -11.57 -22.46 -37.44
CA LEU A 143 -12.28 -22.92 -38.61
C LEU A 143 -11.46 -24.04 -39.26
N ASN A 144 -12.00 -25.27 -39.21
CA ASN A 144 -11.37 -26.43 -39.84
C ASN A 144 -12.00 -26.69 -41.21
N LEU A 145 -11.15 -26.77 -42.23
CA LEU A 145 -11.50 -27.03 -43.62
C LEU A 145 -11.51 -28.53 -43.98
N GLU A 146 -10.98 -29.40 -43.13
CA GLU A 146 -10.73 -30.83 -43.43
C GLU A 146 -11.80 -31.81 -42.91
N ASP A 147 -12.82 -31.34 -42.18
CA ASP A 147 -13.89 -32.17 -41.57
C ASP A 147 -14.91 -32.71 -42.60
N THR A 148 -14.42 -33.17 -43.76
CA THR A 148 -15.21 -33.66 -44.89
C THR A 148 -14.87 -35.13 -45.21
N PRO A 149 -15.70 -36.11 -44.79
CA PRO A 149 -15.67 -37.45 -45.40
C PRO A 149 -15.99 -37.35 -46.90
N PRO A 150 -15.60 -38.34 -47.73
CA PRO A 150 -15.66 -38.27 -49.19
C PRO A 150 -17.06 -37.95 -49.77
N ASN A 151 -18.13 -38.16 -49.00
CA ASN A 151 -19.52 -37.91 -49.38
C ASN A 151 -20.04 -36.49 -49.05
N LEU A 152 -19.25 -35.63 -48.37
CA LEU A 152 -19.67 -34.32 -47.83
C LEU A 152 -18.61 -33.22 -48.10
N ARG A 153 -18.09 -33.11 -49.32
CA ARG A 153 -16.95 -32.27 -49.75
C ARG A 153 -17.03 -30.75 -49.50
N ASP A 154 -18.04 -30.21 -48.81
CA ASP A 154 -18.20 -28.75 -48.61
C ASP A 154 -18.67 -28.34 -47.20
N ARG A 155 -18.46 -29.16 -46.16
CA ARG A 155 -18.79 -28.77 -44.79
C ARG A 155 -17.63 -28.04 -44.12
N VAL A 156 -17.89 -26.84 -43.61
CA VAL A 156 -16.94 -26.10 -42.76
C VAL A 156 -17.43 -26.16 -41.32
N SER A 157 -16.57 -26.57 -40.40
CA SER A 157 -16.89 -26.68 -38.97
C SER A 157 -16.07 -25.66 -38.18
N VAL A 158 -16.72 -24.93 -37.27
CA VAL A 158 -16.07 -23.97 -36.37
C VAL A 158 -16.03 -24.56 -34.96
N TYR A 159 -14.84 -24.60 -34.38
CA TYR A 159 -14.53 -25.15 -33.07
C TYR A 159 -14.06 -24.04 -32.12
N THR A 160 -14.33 -24.20 -30.83
CA THR A 160 -13.74 -23.39 -29.77
C THR A 160 -13.35 -24.29 -28.60
N HIS A 161 -12.35 -23.87 -27.84
CA HIS A 161 -11.95 -24.56 -26.62
C HIS A 161 -12.67 -23.96 -25.41
N LEU A 162 -13.39 -24.78 -24.66
CA LEU A 162 -13.95 -24.42 -23.36
C LEU A 162 -13.03 -25.01 -22.27
N PRO A 163 -12.24 -24.18 -21.57
CA PRO A 163 -11.30 -24.66 -20.57
C PRO A 163 -12.00 -25.27 -19.34
N TYR A 164 -13.21 -24.80 -19.02
CA TYR A 164 -13.98 -25.24 -17.87
C TYR A 164 -15.37 -25.70 -18.30
N THR A 165 -15.68 -26.97 -18.08
CA THR A 165 -17.02 -27.56 -18.21
C THR A 165 -17.21 -28.61 -17.11
N PRO A 166 -18.45 -29.06 -16.81
CA PRO A 166 -18.69 -30.11 -15.82
C PRO A 166 -17.93 -31.42 -16.09
N GLU A 167 -17.59 -31.68 -17.35
CA GLU A 167 -16.88 -32.88 -17.80
C GLU A 167 -15.39 -32.59 -18.12
N GLY A 168 -14.86 -31.47 -17.64
CA GLY A 168 -13.48 -31.03 -17.90
C GLY A 168 -13.30 -30.18 -19.17
N ALA A 169 -12.05 -29.88 -19.52
CA ALA A 169 -11.75 -29.07 -20.71
C ALA A 169 -12.18 -29.80 -21.99
N LYS A 170 -12.95 -29.12 -22.86
CA LYS A 170 -13.47 -29.72 -24.10
C LYS A 170 -13.38 -28.78 -25.28
N VAL A 171 -13.03 -29.36 -26.44
CA VAL A 171 -13.17 -28.70 -27.73
C VAL A 171 -14.58 -28.94 -28.24
N VAL A 172 -15.28 -27.85 -28.55
CA VAL A 172 -16.70 -27.87 -28.85
C VAL A 172 -16.95 -27.22 -30.20
N ARG A 173 -17.73 -27.91 -31.06
CA ARG A 173 -18.23 -27.32 -32.31
C ARG A 173 -19.34 -26.30 -32.02
N VAL A 174 -19.13 -25.06 -32.41
CA VAL A 174 -20.03 -23.92 -32.18
C VAL A 174 -20.87 -23.55 -33.39
N ALA A 175 -20.31 -23.68 -34.59
CA ALA A 175 -21.02 -23.38 -35.83
C ALA A 175 -20.62 -24.36 -36.94
N SER A 176 -21.47 -24.45 -37.95
CA SER A 176 -21.19 -25.20 -39.17
C SER A 176 -21.76 -24.48 -40.38
N TRP A 177 -21.06 -24.56 -41.50
CA TRP A 177 -21.54 -24.06 -42.78
C TRP A 177 -21.66 -25.21 -43.78
N THR A 178 -22.73 -25.19 -44.57
CA THR A 178 -22.92 -26.08 -45.72
C THR A 178 -23.51 -25.31 -46.90
N PRO A 179 -23.26 -25.70 -48.16
CA PRO A 179 -23.82 -25.01 -49.32
C PRO A 179 -25.34 -24.94 -49.34
N ARG A 180 -26.02 -25.94 -48.76
CA ARG A 180 -27.49 -26.05 -48.74
C ARG A 180 -28.16 -25.25 -47.61
N ARG A 181 -27.52 -25.13 -46.45
CA ARG A 181 -28.11 -24.49 -45.25
C ARG A 181 -27.48 -23.15 -44.87
N GLY A 182 -26.40 -22.74 -45.54
CA GLY A 182 -25.65 -21.53 -45.17
C GLY A 182 -24.91 -21.68 -43.83
N PHE A 183 -24.56 -20.55 -43.23
CA PHE A 183 -23.88 -20.50 -41.93
C PHE A 183 -24.90 -20.65 -40.80
N VAL A 184 -24.75 -21.72 -40.01
CA VAL A 184 -25.65 -22.01 -38.89
C VAL A 184 -24.82 -22.10 -37.61
N VAL A 185 -25.11 -21.21 -36.66
CA VAL A 185 -24.63 -21.31 -35.28
C VAL A 185 -25.55 -22.30 -34.55
N ARG A 186 -24.97 -23.22 -33.77
CA ARG A 186 -25.77 -24.19 -33.02
C ARG A 186 -26.67 -23.47 -32.01
N GLU A 187 -27.92 -23.93 -31.90
CA GLU A 187 -28.93 -23.35 -31.00
C GLU A 187 -28.39 -23.19 -29.57
N GLY A 188 -28.68 -22.02 -28.98
CA GLY A 188 -28.26 -21.66 -27.62
C GLY A 188 -26.77 -21.32 -27.45
N ARG A 189 -25.99 -21.23 -28.54
CA ARG A 189 -24.56 -20.89 -28.47
C ARG A 189 -24.24 -19.58 -29.18
N SER A 190 -23.35 -18.79 -28.57
CA SER A 190 -22.72 -17.67 -29.26
C SER A 190 -21.45 -18.13 -29.99
N LEU A 191 -21.03 -17.37 -31.01
CA LEU A 191 -19.81 -17.66 -31.75
C LEU A 191 -18.56 -17.57 -30.86
N PHE A 192 -18.58 -16.70 -29.85
CA PHE A 192 -17.56 -16.56 -28.81
C PHE A 192 -18.25 -16.74 -27.44
N PRO A 193 -18.34 -17.98 -26.92
CA PRO A 193 -18.99 -18.25 -25.63
C PRO A 193 -18.19 -17.68 -24.45
N PRO A 194 -18.84 -17.20 -23.39
CA PRO A 194 -18.15 -16.78 -22.17
C PRO A 194 -17.50 -18.00 -21.51
N LYS A 195 -16.19 -17.90 -21.21
CA LYS A 195 -15.38 -19.03 -20.71
C LYS A 195 -15.20 -19.07 -19.19
N PHE A 196 -15.39 -17.94 -18.49
CA PHE A 196 -15.00 -17.76 -17.08
C PHE A 196 -16.19 -17.49 -16.16
N SER A 197 -17.40 -17.86 -16.56
CA SER A 197 -18.60 -17.67 -15.74
C SER A 197 -18.71 -18.67 -14.58
N ASN A 198 -18.13 -19.86 -14.72
CA ASN A 198 -18.11 -20.92 -13.72
C ASN A 198 -16.91 -21.83 -14.00
N PHE A 199 -16.16 -22.19 -12.96
CA PHE A 199 -14.95 -23.04 -13.06
C PHE A 199 -15.22 -24.51 -12.73
N TYR A 200 -16.45 -24.86 -12.33
CA TYR A 200 -16.92 -26.24 -12.09
C TYR A 200 -16.07 -27.03 -11.09
N GLY A 201 -15.58 -26.37 -10.04
CA GLY A 201 -14.82 -26.98 -8.95
C GLY A 201 -13.35 -27.25 -9.26
N VAL A 202 -12.82 -26.72 -10.38
CA VAL A 202 -11.42 -26.90 -10.77
C VAL A 202 -10.48 -26.14 -9.82
N GLU A 203 -9.31 -26.71 -9.57
CA GLU A 203 -8.23 -26.07 -8.82
C GLU A 203 -7.59 -24.93 -9.62
N VAL A 204 -7.57 -23.74 -9.03
CA VAL A 204 -6.94 -22.55 -9.59
C VAL A 204 -5.68 -22.23 -8.80
N ASN A 205 -4.55 -22.19 -9.51
CA ASN A 205 -3.25 -21.86 -8.96
C ASN A 205 -3.17 -20.37 -8.62
N VAL A 206 -2.85 -20.04 -7.37
CA VAL A 206 -2.58 -18.68 -6.88
C VAL A 206 -1.24 -18.64 -6.17
N THR A 207 -0.62 -17.46 -6.14
CA THR A 207 0.65 -17.25 -5.42
C THR A 207 0.45 -16.22 -4.32
N ALA A 208 0.93 -16.53 -3.12
CA ALA A 208 0.86 -15.65 -1.97
C ALA A 208 2.01 -15.97 -1.00
N LEU A 209 2.44 -14.97 -0.25
CA LEU A 209 3.37 -15.12 0.86
C LEU A 209 2.74 -14.52 2.12
N PRO A 210 3.13 -14.99 3.33
CA PRO A 210 2.62 -14.45 4.59
C PRO A 210 2.85 -12.93 4.67
N TYR A 211 1.75 -12.18 4.72
CA TYR A 211 1.70 -10.73 4.85
C TYR A 211 0.47 -10.33 5.67
N PRO A 212 0.53 -10.46 7.01
CA PRO A 212 -0.57 -10.12 7.90
C PRO A 212 -1.00 -8.64 7.75
N PRO A 213 -2.26 -8.25 7.99
CA PRO A 213 -3.44 -9.08 8.20
C PRO A 213 -4.03 -9.65 6.91
N TYR A 214 -3.44 -9.36 5.74
CA TYR A 214 -3.99 -9.71 4.43
C TYR A 214 -3.94 -11.21 4.15
N TRP A 215 -2.79 -11.82 4.42
CA TRP A 215 -2.56 -13.25 4.21
C TRP A 215 -1.74 -13.84 5.33
N ASN A 216 -2.34 -14.74 6.08
CA ASN A 216 -1.74 -15.51 7.15
C ASN A 216 -1.76 -16.99 6.77
N GLU A 217 -0.67 -17.66 7.10
CA GLU A 217 -0.50 -19.10 6.90
C GLU A 217 -0.23 -19.71 8.27
N LEU A 218 -1.08 -20.65 8.67
CA LEU A 218 -0.95 -21.41 9.89
C LEU A 218 -0.84 -22.89 9.49
N GLU A 219 0.17 -23.58 10.01
CA GLU A 219 0.27 -25.03 9.84
C GLU A 219 -0.58 -25.70 10.92
N GLY A 220 -1.59 -26.45 10.50
CA GLY A 220 -2.41 -27.26 11.39
C GLY A 220 -1.63 -28.44 11.96
N PRO A 221 -2.10 -29.07 13.05
CA PRO A 221 -1.46 -30.24 13.65
C PRO A 221 -1.33 -31.42 12.67
N ASP A 222 -2.18 -31.49 11.64
CA ASP A 222 -2.17 -32.51 10.60
C ASP A 222 -1.20 -32.21 9.44
N GLY A 223 -0.43 -31.11 9.52
CA GLY A 223 0.46 -30.64 8.45
C GLY A 223 -0.26 -29.92 7.30
N ILE A 224 -1.60 -29.82 7.36
CA ILE A 224 -2.40 -29.07 6.38
C ILE A 224 -2.28 -27.57 6.67
N LYS A 225 -1.91 -26.80 5.65
CA LYS A 225 -1.81 -25.34 5.73
C LYS A 225 -3.20 -24.72 5.73
N GLN A 226 -3.52 -24.01 6.80
CA GLN A 226 -4.73 -23.22 6.93
C GLN A 226 -4.41 -21.76 6.64
N TYR A 227 -5.17 -21.18 5.73
CA TYR A 227 -5.01 -19.78 5.33
C TYR A 227 -6.09 -18.91 5.98
N SER A 228 -5.72 -17.69 6.35
CA SER A 228 -6.65 -16.68 6.85
C SER A 228 -6.17 -15.28 6.49
N GLY A 229 -7.00 -14.26 6.68
CA GLY A 229 -6.64 -12.88 6.34
C GLY A 229 -7.61 -12.29 5.33
N THR A 230 -7.60 -10.97 5.18
CA THR A 230 -8.60 -10.26 4.39
C THR A 230 -8.53 -10.56 2.90
N ASP A 231 -7.33 -10.66 2.34
CA ASP A 231 -7.16 -11.01 0.93
C ASP A 231 -7.48 -12.48 0.68
N TYR A 232 -7.21 -13.37 1.66
CA TYR A 232 -7.66 -14.76 1.59
C TYR A 232 -9.19 -14.88 1.63
N PHE A 233 -9.86 -14.17 2.53
CA PHE A 233 -11.33 -14.18 2.60
C PHE A 233 -11.98 -13.58 1.35
N LEU A 234 -11.36 -12.54 0.77
CA LEU A 234 -11.76 -11.96 -0.50
C LEU A 234 -11.65 -12.99 -1.63
N LEU A 235 -10.50 -13.66 -1.74
CA LEU A 235 -10.28 -14.71 -2.74
C LEU A 235 -11.25 -15.87 -2.53
N LYS A 236 -11.47 -16.30 -1.29
CA LYS A 236 -12.39 -17.39 -0.95
C LYS A 236 -13.83 -17.07 -1.34
N SER A 237 -14.28 -15.83 -1.12
CA SER A 237 -15.62 -15.38 -1.53
C SER A 237 -15.78 -15.41 -3.06
N ILE A 238 -14.73 -15.03 -3.80
CA ILE A 238 -14.71 -15.11 -5.27
C ILE A 238 -14.68 -16.56 -5.72
N ALA A 239 -13.92 -17.42 -5.05
CA ALA A 239 -13.83 -18.85 -5.31
C ALA A 239 -15.18 -19.54 -5.15
N ASP A 240 -15.93 -19.19 -4.11
CA ASP A 240 -17.27 -19.71 -3.85
C ASP A 240 -18.27 -19.18 -4.89
N SER A 241 -18.16 -17.92 -5.32
CA SER A 241 -19.02 -17.33 -6.35
C SER A 241 -18.79 -17.89 -7.75
N LEU A 242 -17.53 -18.18 -8.11
CA LEU A 242 -17.13 -18.69 -9.42
C LEU A 242 -16.96 -20.22 -9.44
N ASN A 243 -17.17 -20.87 -8.29
CA ASN A 243 -17.07 -22.31 -8.08
C ASN A 243 -15.71 -22.88 -8.51
N PHE A 244 -14.63 -22.42 -7.87
CA PHE A 244 -13.29 -23.01 -7.98
C PHE A 244 -12.67 -23.29 -6.62
N THR A 245 -11.68 -24.18 -6.58
CA THR A 245 -10.86 -24.45 -5.39
C THR A 245 -9.51 -23.74 -5.51
N ILE A 246 -8.95 -23.32 -4.38
CA ILE A 246 -7.72 -22.51 -4.36
C ILE A 246 -6.53 -23.44 -4.12
N ASN A 247 -5.57 -23.43 -5.05
CA ASN A 247 -4.28 -24.10 -4.88
C ASN A 247 -3.17 -23.06 -4.73
N VAL A 248 -2.57 -22.98 -3.53
CA VAL A 248 -1.51 -21.99 -3.25
C VAL A 248 -0.16 -22.58 -3.65
N VAL A 249 0.40 -22.08 -4.76
CA VAL A 249 1.67 -22.59 -5.29
C VAL A 249 2.83 -22.10 -4.40
N PRO A 250 3.67 -22.98 -3.85
CA PRO A 250 4.67 -22.60 -2.85
C PRO A 250 5.76 -21.72 -3.45
N THR A 251 5.96 -20.52 -2.92
CA THR A 251 6.97 -19.55 -3.35
C THR A 251 7.92 -19.19 -2.20
N THR A 252 9.16 -18.83 -2.53
CA THR A 252 10.19 -18.47 -1.54
C THR A 252 10.43 -16.98 -1.41
N SER A 253 10.15 -16.20 -2.47
CA SER A 253 10.42 -14.77 -2.53
C SER A 253 9.30 -13.98 -3.18
N TRP A 254 9.18 -12.69 -2.85
CA TRP A 254 8.22 -11.79 -3.46
C TRP A 254 8.44 -11.59 -4.97
N ALA A 255 9.70 -11.68 -5.43
CA ALA A 255 10.01 -11.66 -6.85
C ALA A 255 9.38 -12.88 -7.55
N GLU A 256 9.55 -14.08 -6.97
CA GLU A 256 9.00 -15.33 -7.50
C GLU A 256 7.45 -15.32 -7.53
N VAL A 257 6.79 -14.73 -6.53
CA VAL A 257 5.33 -14.55 -6.49
C VAL A 257 4.83 -13.86 -7.76
N THR A 258 5.46 -12.75 -8.14
CA THR A 258 5.08 -11.99 -9.34
C THR A 258 5.59 -12.61 -10.64
N GLN A 259 6.76 -13.27 -10.61
CA GLN A 259 7.31 -13.97 -11.78
C GLN A 259 6.39 -15.10 -12.24
N ARG A 260 5.82 -15.89 -11.31
CA ARG A 260 4.89 -16.96 -11.67
C ARG A 260 3.58 -16.46 -12.29
N VAL A 261 3.19 -15.22 -11.99
CA VAL A 261 2.06 -14.54 -12.64
C VAL A 261 2.43 -14.13 -14.06
N GLU A 262 3.64 -13.59 -14.27
CA GLU A 262 4.18 -13.26 -15.59
C GLU A 262 4.29 -14.50 -16.49
N GLU A 263 4.75 -15.62 -15.94
CA GLU A 263 4.87 -16.92 -16.60
C GLU A 263 3.52 -17.65 -16.79
N ARG A 264 2.41 -17.10 -16.27
CA ARG A 264 1.05 -17.69 -16.32
C ARG A 264 0.93 -19.05 -15.62
N VAL A 265 1.87 -19.39 -14.75
CA VAL A 265 1.79 -20.58 -13.86
C VAL A 265 0.77 -20.33 -12.75
N SER A 266 0.72 -19.09 -12.27
CA SER A 266 -0.26 -18.58 -11.32
C SER A 266 -1.29 -17.70 -12.03
N PHE A 267 -2.57 -17.85 -11.69
CA PHE A 267 -3.64 -17.01 -12.23
C PHE A 267 -3.58 -15.59 -11.67
N MET A 268 -3.10 -15.44 -10.43
CA MET A 268 -3.03 -14.15 -9.74
C MET A 268 -2.17 -14.26 -8.49
N ALA A 269 -1.61 -13.12 -8.07
CA ALA A 269 -0.98 -12.99 -6.76
C ALA A 269 -1.94 -12.33 -5.78
N THR A 270 -2.39 -13.06 -4.76
CA THR A 270 -3.54 -12.66 -3.91
C THR A 270 -3.08 -12.09 -2.59
N VAL A 271 -2.29 -11.02 -2.67
CA VAL A 271 -1.81 -10.24 -1.53
C VAL A 271 -1.77 -8.77 -1.95
N PHE A 272 -1.92 -7.86 -0.99
CA PHE A 272 -1.70 -6.43 -1.12
C PHE A 272 -0.46 -6.10 -1.95
N HIS A 273 -0.66 -5.54 -3.15
CA HIS A 273 0.40 -5.00 -3.98
C HIS A 273 0.05 -3.58 -4.42
N THR A 274 0.90 -2.62 -4.05
CA THR A 274 0.82 -1.26 -4.57
C THR A 274 1.07 -1.26 -6.08
N VAL A 275 0.20 -0.58 -6.81
CA VAL A 275 0.31 -0.35 -8.25
C VAL A 275 1.46 0.63 -8.51
N LEU A 276 2.51 0.17 -9.17
CA LEU A 276 3.65 0.99 -9.59
C LEU A 276 3.81 0.96 -11.11
N PRO A 277 4.22 2.07 -11.76
CA PRO A 277 4.41 2.11 -13.21
C PRO A 277 5.37 1.03 -13.74
N GLU A 278 6.47 0.76 -13.04
CA GLU A 278 7.45 -0.25 -13.43
C GLU A 278 6.87 -1.68 -13.37
N ARG A 279 5.89 -1.92 -12.51
CA ARG A 279 5.21 -3.24 -12.40
C ARG A 279 4.23 -3.47 -13.55
N LEU A 280 3.58 -2.42 -14.03
CA LEU A 280 2.63 -2.46 -15.16
C LEU A 280 3.27 -2.85 -16.50
N GLU A 281 4.60 -2.85 -16.58
CA GLU A 281 5.33 -3.34 -17.76
C GLU A 281 5.43 -4.87 -17.80
N ARG A 282 5.33 -5.55 -16.64
CA ARG A 282 5.48 -7.01 -16.50
C ARG A 282 4.14 -7.74 -16.41
N TYR A 283 3.16 -7.16 -15.71
CA TYR A 283 1.84 -7.76 -15.49
C TYR A 283 0.77 -6.68 -15.34
N ASP A 284 -0.50 -7.07 -15.47
CA ASP A 284 -1.63 -6.18 -15.21
C ASP A 284 -2.12 -6.36 -13.76
N TYR A 285 -3.08 -5.52 -13.36
CA TYR A 285 -3.74 -5.63 -12.05
C TYR A 285 -5.23 -5.87 -12.20
N SER A 286 -5.80 -6.49 -11.18
CA SER A 286 -7.25 -6.49 -10.93
C SER A 286 -7.78 -5.07 -10.71
N TRP A 287 -9.08 -4.95 -10.50
CA TRP A 287 -9.67 -3.76 -9.92
C TRP A 287 -9.00 -3.41 -8.58
N VAL A 288 -8.84 -2.12 -8.33
CA VAL A 288 -8.28 -1.59 -7.07
C VAL A 288 -9.30 -1.83 -5.98
N TYR A 289 -8.96 -2.68 -5.01
CA TYR A 289 -9.85 -3.06 -3.92
C TYR A 289 -9.59 -2.29 -2.63
N GLU A 290 -8.43 -1.68 -2.50
CA GLU A 290 -8.04 -0.90 -1.34
C GLU A 290 -7.18 0.29 -1.74
N TYR A 291 -7.37 1.42 -1.06
CA TYR A 291 -6.46 2.56 -1.09
C TYR A 291 -5.57 2.48 0.16
N GLY A 292 -4.48 1.72 0.05
CA GLY A 292 -3.54 1.50 1.14
C GLY A 292 -2.47 2.58 1.21
N SER A 293 -2.26 3.13 2.41
CA SER A 293 -1.25 4.14 2.68
C SER A 293 0.13 3.51 2.86
N LEU A 294 1.15 4.06 2.19
CA LEU A 294 2.55 3.74 2.46
C LEU A 294 3.04 4.69 3.55
N ASP A 295 3.20 4.18 4.76
CA ASP A 295 3.46 5.00 5.94
C ASP A 295 4.85 4.73 6.48
N PHE A 296 5.28 5.59 7.41
CA PHE A 296 6.54 5.39 8.13
C PHE A 296 6.28 5.23 9.62
N SER A 297 7.11 4.42 10.28
CA SER A 297 7.19 4.33 11.73
C SER A 297 8.56 4.72 12.26
N MET A 298 8.57 5.36 13.42
CA MET A 298 9.77 5.76 14.15
C MET A 298 9.60 5.52 15.65
N ALA A 299 10.71 5.49 16.39
CA ALA A 299 10.71 5.39 17.84
C ALA A 299 9.84 6.49 18.47
N GLN A 300 8.93 6.12 19.38
CA GLN A 300 8.22 7.09 20.18
C GLN A 300 9.25 7.92 20.96
N PRO A 301 9.21 9.25 20.88
CA PRO A 301 10.21 10.05 21.55
C PRO A 301 10.13 9.84 23.06
N GLY A 302 11.30 9.74 23.71
CA GLY A 302 11.36 9.65 25.16
C GLY A 302 10.74 10.87 25.82
N ILE A 303 10.06 10.65 26.95
CA ILE A 303 9.60 11.75 27.81
C ILE A 303 10.86 12.44 28.35
N LYS A 304 10.90 13.78 28.25
CA LYS A 304 12.01 14.58 28.77
C LYS A 304 12.22 14.30 30.27
N PRO A 305 13.46 14.43 30.78
CA PRO A 305 13.76 14.03 32.15
C PRO A 305 12.93 14.83 33.17
N GLN A 306 12.38 14.11 34.15
CA GLN A 306 11.36 14.64 35.06
C GLN A 306 11.84 15.78 35.95
N TRP A 307 13.15 15.94 36.18
CA TRP A 307 13.71 17.05 36.95
C TRP A 307 13.46 18.43 36.30
N GLN A 308 13.26 18.48 34.97
CA GLN A 308 12.93 19.72 34.25
C GLN A 308 11.43 20.07 34.30
N SER A 309 10.59 19.25 34.96
CA SER A 309 9.13 19.41 35.00
C SER A 309 8.65 20.75 35.57
N LEU A 310 9.47 21.41 36.40
CA LEU A 310 9.16 22.73 36.97
C LEU A 310 9.39 23.88 35.99
N TYR A 311 10.26 23.70 34.99
CA TYR A 311 10.59 24.76 34.03
C TYR A 311 9.64 24.75 32.82
N TYR A 312 9.32 23.55 32.31
CA TYR A 312 8.51 23.35 31.10
C TYR A 312 7.09 23.93 31.06
N PRO A 313 6.36 24.15 32.18
CA PRO A 313 5.00 24.68 32.14
C PRO A 313 4.88 26.08 31.53
N LEU A 314 5.99 26.81 31.45
CA LEU A 314 6.07 28.16 30.89
C LEU A 314 7.14 28.22 29.81
N THR A 315 6.89 29.01 28.77
CA THR A 315 7.86 29.27 27.69
C THR A 315 9.01 30.15 28.18
N ASP A 316 10.17 30.04 27.55
CA ASP A 316 11.38 30.84 27.86
C ASP A 316 11.10 32.36 27.90
N MET A 317 10.24 32.85 27.01
CA MET A 317 9.85 34.26 26.96
C MET A 317 9.10 34.72 28.22
N VAL A 318 8.23 33.87 28.79
CA VAL A 318 7.48 34.17 30.01
C VAL A 318 8.41 34.16 31.21
N TRP A 319 9.34 33.19 31.27
CA TRP A 319 10.38 33.19 32.31
C TRP A 319 11.23 34.46 32.27
N ALA A 320 11.66 34.89 31.08
CA ALA A 320 12.38 36.14 30.91
C ALA A 320 11.55 37.37 31.37
N ALA A 321 10.27 37.42 31.03
CA ALA A 321 9.37 38.49 31.46
C ALA A 321 9.18 38.53 32.99
N VAL A 322 9.05 37.37 33.64
CA VAL A 322 8.92 37.28 35.11
C VAL A 322 10.21 37.73 35.80
N LEU A 323 11.37 37.31 35.29
CA LEU A 323 12.67 37.76 35.79
C LEU A 323 12.82 39.28 35.63
N LEU A 324 12.43 39.82 34.49
CA LEU A 324 12.45 41.26 34.25
C LEU A 324 11.50 42.00 35.21
N ALA A 325 10.28 41.48 35.42
CA ALA A 325 9.33 42.07 36.36
C ALA A 325 9.83 42.03 37.81
N LEU A 326 10.53 40.96 38.21
CA LEU A 326 11.21 40.84 39.50
C LEU A 326 12.37 41.82 39.68
N LEU A 327 13.01 42.27 38.59
CA LEU A 327 14.06 43.30 38.65
C LEU A 327 13.46 44.71 38.68
N ILE A 328 12.45 44.98 37.86
CA ILE A 328 11.86 46.32 37.71
C ILE A 328 11.04 46.71 38.95
N THR A 329 10.21 45.80 39.47
CA THR A 329 9.23 46.14 40.52
C THR A 329 9.89 46.61 41.83
N PRO A 330 10.94 45.94 42.36
CA PRO A 330 11.66 46.44 43.52
C PRO A 330 12.33 47.78 43.25
N VAL A 331 12.91 47.99 42.07
CA VAL A 331 13.57 49.26 41.72
C VAL A 331 12.57 50.41 41.71
N VAL A 332 11.41 50.24 41.07
CA VAL A 332 10.35 51.26 41.04
C VAL A 332 9.82 51.52 42.45
N LEU A 333 9.59 50.47 43.24
CA LEU A 333 9.12 50.61 44.62
C LEU A 333 10.15 51.33 45.51
N LEU A 334 11.44 51.03 45.34
CA LEU A 334 12.53 51.72 46.03
C LEU A 334 12.60 53.20 45.64
N LEU A 335 12.45 53.54 44.36
CA LEU A 335 12.41 54.93 43.91
C LEU A 335 11.25 55.69 44.57
N ILE A 336 10.05 55.10 44.62
CA ILE A 336 8.88 55.71 45.28
C ILE A 336 9.15 55.92 46.78
N ILE A 337 9.70 54.91 47.46
CA ILE A 337 10.02 54.99 48.89
C ILE A 337 11.09 56.06 49.15
N ARG A 338 12.17 56.11 48.35
CA ARG A 338 13.26 57.08 48.50
C ARG A 338 12.80 58.52 48.25
N VAL A 339 11.92 58.74 47.27
CA VAL A 339 11.32 60.07 47.03
C VAL A 339 10.41 60.48 48.19
N GLY A 340 9.63 59.54 48.74
CA GLY A 340 8.81 59.78 49.92
C GLY A 340 9.63 60.09 51.17
N GLU A 341 10.70 59.33 51.43
CA GLU A 341 11.64 59.55 52.54
C GLU A 341 12.33 60.91 52.44
N TRP A 342 12.72 61.33 51.23
CA TRP A 342 13.32 62.65 50.99
C TRP A 342 12.34 63.80 51.28
N ARG A 343 11.05 63.59 51.03
CA ARG A 343 10.01 64.62 51.22
C ARG A 343 9.53 64.72 52.67
N ASP A 344 9.29 63.57 53.32
CA ASP A 344 8.55 63.50 54.58
C ASP A 344 9.44 63.10 55.79
N GLY A 345 10.75 62.85 55.59
CA GLY A 345 11.73 62.66 56.67
C GLY A 345 11.64 61.31 57.41
N GLY A 346 11.40 60.21 56.69
CA GLY A 346 11.20 58.87 57.26
C GLY A 346 12.46 58.01 57.47
N ASP A 347 12.32 56.93 58.26
CA ASP A 347 13.34 55.89 58.45
C ASP A 347 13.73 55.22 57.13
N ARG A 348 15.04 55.08 56.88
CA ARG A 348 15.57 54.42 55.67
C ARG A 348 15.22 52.94 55.65
N VAL A 349 14.40 52.53 54.67
CA VAL A 349 14.15 51.11 54.43
C VAL A 349 15.35 50.47 53.74
N ALA A 350 15.84 49.35 54.31
CA ALA A 350 16.94 48.59 53.71
C ALA A 350 16.55 48.04 52.33
N THR A 351 17.40 48.26 51.32
CA THR A 351 17.17 47.81 49.93
C THR A 351 16.88 46.31 49.84
N GLY A 352 17.62 45.49 50.60
CA GLY A 352 17.43 44.04 50.62
C GLY A 352 16.06 43.61 51.14
N LYS A 353 15.47 44.38 52.06
CA LYS A 353 14.13 44.10 52.61
C LYS A 353 13.04 44.31 51.57
N VAL A 354 13.14 45.36 50.76
CA VAL A 354 12.17 45.63 49.69
C VAL A 354 12.20 44.54 48.63
N VAL A 355 13.40 44.09 48.24
CA VAL A 355 13.57 42.97 47.30
C VAL A 355 13.00 41.67 47.89
N GLN A 356 13.24 41.41 49.18
CA GLN A 356 12.67 40.25 49.88
C GLN A 356 11.14 40.31 49.93
N ASP A 357 10.56 41.47 50.23
CA ASP A 357 9.12 41.66 50.33
C ASP A 357 8.44 41.46 48.96
N VAL A 358 8.97 42.05 47.88
CA VAL A 358 8.44 41.89 46.52
C VAL A 358 8.53 40.44 46.04
N THR A 359 9.66 39.79 46.31
CA THR A 359 9.86 38.36 45.97
C THR A 359 8.95 37.46 46.80
N GLY A 360 8.81 37.76 48.10
CA GLY A 360 7.92 37.06 49.02
C GLY A 360 6.46 37.14 48.59
N MET A 361 5.98 38.31 48.17
CA MET A 361 4.63 38.49 47.63
C MET A 361 4.40 37.62 46.38
N LEU A 362 5.39 37.51 45.47
CA LEU A 362 5.28 36.65 44.30
C LEU A 362 5.17 35.17 44.67
N LEU A 363 5.92 34.75 45.70
CA LEU A 363 5.91 33.38 46.22
C LEU A 363 4.70 33.07 47.12
N GLY A 364 3.79 34.04 47.33
CA GLY A 364 2.60 33.87 48.17
C GLY A 364 2.89 33.92 49.68
N GLN A 365 3.97 34.57 50.10
CA GLN A 365 4.26 34.86 51.51
C GLN A 365 3.45 36.05 52.02
N ASN A 366 3.46 36.25 53.34
CA ASN A 366 2.72 37.34 54.01
C ASN A 366 3.15 38.72 53.52
N LEU A 367 2.20 39.67 53.46
CA LEU A 367 2.52 41.07 53.20
C LEU A 367 3.46 41.63 54.29
N PRO A 368 4.33 42.59 53.92
CA PRO A 368 5.20 43.26 54.88
C PRO A 368 4.39 43.90 56.00
N ARG A 369 4.87 43.76 57.25
CA ARG A 369 4.22 44.31 58.45
C ARG A 369 4.01 45.82 58.41
N ARG A 370 4.74 46.55 57.56
CA ARG A 370 4.54 47.98 57.31
C ARG A 370 4.17 48.16 55.83
N LEU A 371 2.89 48.42 55.56
CA LEU A 371 2.44 48.83 54.25
C LEU A 371 2.82 50.30 54.03
N PRO A 372 3.30 50.66 52.82
CA PRO A 372 3.68 52.03 52.58
C PRO A 372 2.44 52.95 52.62
N THR A 373 2.63 54.12 53.22
CA THR A 373 1.55 55.07 53.54
C THR A 373 1.06 55.85 52.31
N VAL A 374 1.89 55.94 51.28
CA VAL A 374 1.64 56.73 50.05
C VAL A 374 0.74 55.96 49.07
N ILE A 375 -0.27 56.62 48.50
CA ILE A 375 -1.24 56.00 47.58
C ILE A 375 -0.55 55.34 46.37
N SER A 376 0.47 55.97 45.78
CA SER A 376 1.21 55.44 44.62
C SER A 376 1.84 54.07 44.89
N SER A 377 2.47 53.91 46.06
CA SER A 377 3.05 52.64 46.49
C SER A 377 2.01 51.56 46.76
N ARG A 378 0.81 51.93 47.26
CA ARG A 378 -0.30 50.98 47.47
C ARG A 378 -0.87 50.48 46.15
N VAL A 379 -1.01 51.35 45.15
CA VAL A 379 -1.46 50.95 43.81
C VAL A 379 -0.44 49.99 43.18
N LEU A 380 0.86 50.30 43.28
CA LEU A 380 1.91 49.41 42.77
C LEU A 380 1.89 48.04 43.47
N VAL A 381 1.83 48.01 44.80
CA VAL A 381 1.74 46.75 45.56
C VAL A 381 0.46 45.98 45.22
N ALA A 382 -0.69 46.65 45.09
CA ALA A 382 -1.94 46.00 44.69
C ALA A 382 -1.85 45.40 43.27
N SER A 383 -1.24 46.11 42.32
CA SER A 383 -1.00 45.60 40.96
C SER A 383 -0.04 44.39 40.96
N TRP A 384 1.00 44.44 41.80
CA TRP A 384 1.94 43.33 41.96
C TRP A 384 1.28 42.10 42.58
N LEU A 385 0.41 42.29 43.57
CA LEU A 385 -0.36 41.19 44.17
C LEU A 385 -1.33 40.56 43.18
N MET A 386 -2.02 41.37 42.37
CA MET A 386 -2.88 40.85 41.30
C MET A 386 -2.07 40.05 40.28
N PHE A 387 -0.91 40.57 39.85
CA PHE A 387 0.03 39.84 39.00
C PHE A 387 0.48 38.52 39.64
N ALA A 388 0.90 38.53 40.91
CA ALA A 388 1.35 37.35 41.63
C ALA A 388 0.27 36.27 41.74
N VAL A 389 -0.98 36.65 41.98
CA VAL A 389 -2.12 35.71 42.02
C VAL A 389 -2.39 35.12 40.64
N ILE A 390 -2.44 35.96 39.60
CA ILE A 390 -2.68 35.50 38.22
C ILE A 390 -1.55 34.57 37.77
N PHE A 391 -0.30 34.98 37.96
CA PHE A 391 0.87 34.19 37.58
C PHE A 391 0.95 32.88 38.36
N GLY A 392 0.81 32.94 39.70
CA GLY A 392 0.88 31.77 40.56
C GLY A 392 -0.23 30.75 40.26
N SER A 393 -1.45 31.21 39.98
CA SER A 393 -2.56 30.32 39.58
C SER A 393 -2.33 29.70 38.20
N ALA A 394 -1.89 30.47 37.20
CA ALA A 394 -1.58 29.97 35.87
C ALA A 394 -0.43 28.94 35.88
N TYR A 395 0.65 29.21 36.62
CA TYR A 395 1.77 28.28 36.77
C TYR A 395 1.34 26.98 37.44
N ARG A 396 0.58 27.05 38.54
CA ARG A 396 0.04 25.85 39.23
C ARG A 396 -0.85 25.04 38.30
N GLY A 397 -1.75 25.67 37.56
CA GLY A 397 -2.63 25.01 36.60
C GLY A 397 -1.86 24.29 35.49
N ASN A 398 -0.89 24.97 34.87
CA ASN A 398 -0.07 24.39 33.81
C ASN A 398 0.83 23.26 34.33
N LEU A 399 1.38 23.39 35.54
CA LEU A 399 2.18 22.35 36.18
C LEU A 399 1.33 21.10 36.45
N THR A 400 0.11 21.26 36.98
CA THR A 400 -0.83 20.14 37.18
C THR A 400 -1.19 19.45 35.86
N ALA A 401 -1.47 20.22 34.80
CA ALA A 401 -1.72 19.66 33.47
C ALA A 401 -0.52 18.88 32.93
N PHE A 402 0.70 19.40 33.12
CA PHE A 402 1.93 18.74 32.66
C PHE A 402 2.27 17.46 33.44
N LEU A 403 1.99 17.43 34.75
CA LEU A 403 2.21 16.24 35.58
C LEU A 403 1.17 15.15 35.34
N THR A 404 -0.03 15.52 34.89
CA THR A 404 -1.12 14.56 34.60
C THR A 404 -1.09 14.04 33.17
N LEU A 405 -0.67 14.86 32.19
CA LEU A 405 -0.57 14.47 30.79
C LEU A 405 0.88 14.54 30.30
N PRO A 406 1.53 13.39 30.00
CA PRO A 406 2.90 13.39 29.49
C PRO A 406 2.94 14.05 28.11
N LYS A 407 3.60 15.20 28.03
CA LYS A 407 3.83 15.91 26.77
C LYS A 407 5.08 15.37 26.09
N TYR A 408 4.89 14.63 25.00
CA TYR A 408 5.99 14.18 24.15
C TYR A 408 6.61 15.39 23.42
N PRO A 409 7.94 15.38 23.17
CA PRO A 409 8.56 16.39 22.32
C PRO A 409 8.04 16.26 20.88
N PRO A 410 8.17 17.32 20.05
CA PRO A 410 7.77 17.26 18.65
C PRO A 410 8.52 16.12 17.95
N ARG A 411 7.80 15.46 17.05
CA ARG A 411 8.26 14.29 16.28
C ARG A 411 7.98 14.52 14.81
N ALA A 412 8.68 13.83 13.93
CA ALA A 412 8.46 13.94 12.49
C ALA A 412 7.09 13.32 12.14
N GLU A 413 6.18 14.13 11.62
CA GLU A 413 4.84 13.66 11.20
C GLU A 413 4.65 13.76 9.68
N THR A 414 5.51 14.53 9.00
CA THR A 414 5.49 14.74 7.55
C THR A 414 6.66 14.07 6.84
N ILE A 415 6.53 13.87 5.53
CA ILE A 415 7.60 13.33 4.68
C ILE A 415 8.83 14.26 4.69
N GLN A 416 8.59 15.57 4.69
CA GLN A 416 9.64 16.58 4.70
C GLN A 416 10.45 16.52 6.01
N GLU A 417 9.78 16.43 7.15
CA GLU A 417 10.43 16.28 8.46
C GLU A 417 11.15 14.93 8.57
N LEU A 418 10.56 13.86 8.04
CA LEU A 418 11.17 12.53 8.02
C LEU A 418 12.51 12.56 7.28
N VAL A 419 12.55 13.13 6.08
CA VAL A 419 13.77 13.21 5.26
C VAL A 419 14.85 14.09 5.90
N ASN A 420 14.45 15.09 6.68
CA ASN A 420 15.37 15.96 7.41
C ASN A 420 15.91 15.32 8.70
N THR A 421 15.12 14.45 9.34
CA THR A 421 15.41 13.92 10.68
C THR A 421 16.02 12.52 10.65
N ALA A 422 15.61 11.67 9.69
CA ALA A 422 16.03 10.28 9.63
C ALA A 422 17.34 10.11 8.85
N ASP A 423 18.35 9.53 9.51
CA ASP A 423 19.62 9.18 8.86
C ASP A 423 19.47 8.03 7.86
N ARG A 424 18.56 7.08 8.15
CA ARG A 424 18.25 5.92 7.33
C ARG A 424 16.78 5.54 7.43
N ILE A 425 16.23 5.06 6.31
CA ILE A 425 14.85 4.60 6.20
C ILE A 425 14.88 3.14 5.76
N THR A 426 14.40 2.23 6.59
CA THR A 426 14.46 0.80 6.33
C THR A 426 13.18 0.30 5.64
N MET A 427 13.31 -0.65 4.72
CA MET A 427 12.18 -1.33 4.08
C MET A 427 12.54 -2.80 3.78
N PRO A 428 11.60 -3.76 3.79
CA PRO A 428 11.89 -5.16 3.47
C PRO A 428 12.32 -5.39 2.01
N PRO A 429 12.64 -6.62 1.55
CA PRO A 429 13.22 -6.89 0.23
C PRO A 429 12.42 -6.36 -0.97
N TYR A 430 11.08 -6.37 -0.90
CA TYR A 430 10.22 -5.78 -1.94
C TYR A 430 10.33 -4.24 -2.03
N GLY A 431 11.00 -3.60 -1.08
CA GLY A 431 11.31 -2.18 -1.06
C GLY A 431 12.31 -1.72 -2.12
N ILE A 432 12.99 -2.65 -2.81
CA ILE A 432 13.92 -2.30 -3.91
C ILE A 432 13.18 -1.55 -5.02
N GLU A 433 11.96 -1.99 -5.36
CA GLU A 433 11.16 -1.35 -6.40
C GLU A 433 10.65 0.03 -5.95
N PHE A 434 10.27 0.18 -4.68
CA PHE A 434 9.94 1.48 -4.10
C PHE A 434 11.14 2.43 -4.09
N LYS A 435 12.33 1.93 -3.73
CA LYS A 435 13.57 2.70 -3.76
C LYS A 435 13.86 3.21 -5.17
N ASN A 436 13.71 2.37 -6.19
CA ASN A 436 13.88 2.75 -7.58
C ASN A 436 12.83 3.77 -8.03
N PHE A 437 11.57 3.55 -7.69
CA PHE A 437 10.46 4.45 -7.97
C PHE A 437 10.71 5.86 -7.40
N PHE A 438 11.07 5.96 -6.12
CA PHE A 438 11.36 7.25 -5.47
C PHE A 438 12.63 7.91 -6.03
N SER A 439 13.67 7.14 -6.31
CA SER A 439 14.94 7.66 -6.86
C SER A 439 14.77 8.23 -8.27
N LYS A 440 13.83 7.71 -9.07
CA LYS A 440 13.51 8.20 -10.42
C LYS A 440 12.51 9.38 -10.42
N SER A 441 11.97 9.76 -9.27
CA SER A 441 10.98 10.84 -9.17
C SER A 441 11.54 12.20 -9.60
N ASN A 442 10.69 13.07 -10.14
CA ASN A 442 11.08 14.45 -10.46
C ASN A 442 11.22 15.34 -9.21
N SER A 443 10.52 14.98 -8.12
CA SER A 443 10.57 15.72 -6.85
C SER A 443 11.90 15.49 -6.12
N GLN A 444 12.52 16.57 -5.69
CA GLN A 444 13.76 16.51 -4.90
C GLN A 444 13.53 15.80 -3.55
N LEU A 445 12.35 15.97 -2.95
CA LEU A 445 11.98 15.33 -1.69
C LEU A 445 11.94 13.80 -1.84
N PHE A 446 11.24 13.29 -2.86
CA PHE A 446 11.15 11.84 -3.11
C PHE A 446 12.48 11.24 -3.57
N LYS A 447 13.29 11.96 -4.36
CA LYS A 447 14.65 11.55 -4.69
C LYS A 447 15.49 11.36 -3.43
N ARG A 448 15.41 12.32 -2.49
CA ARG A 448 16.13 12.24 -1.23
C ARG A 448 15.62 11.10 -0.36
N LEU A 449 14.31 10.88 -0.31
CA LEU A 449 13.70 9.72 0.34
C LEU A 449 14.30 8.41 -0.20
N GLY A 450 14.32 8.23 -1.52
CA GLY A 450 14.90 7.04 -2.17
C GLY A 450 16.40 6.83 -1.88
N GLN A 451 17.18 7.91 -1.74
CA GLN A 451 18.59 7.84 -1.34
C GLN A 451 18.78 7.33 0.10
N LEU A 452 17.88 7.70 1.02
CA LEU A 452 17.92 7.29 2.42
C LEU A 452 17.40 5.86 2.64
N MET A 453 16.75 5.26 1.64
CA MET A 453 16.18 3.91 1.73
C MET A 453 17.25 2.80 1.76
N HIS A 454 17.16 1.94 2.76
CA HIS A 454 18.00 0.77 2.96
C HIS A 454 17.15 -0.50 3.10
N ILE A 455 17.53 -1.55 2.40
CA ILE A 455 16.80 -2.81 2.41
C ILE A 455 17.21 -3.64 3.63
N VAL A 456 16.23 -4.16 4.35
CA VAL A 456 16.41 -5.05 5.51
C VAL A 456 15.71 -6.39 5.26
N PRO A 457 16.09 -7.48 5.95
CA PRO A 457 15.52 -8.81 5.68
C PRO A 457 14.01 -8.94 5.97
N SER A 458 13.50 -8.24 6.99
CA SER A 458 12.09 -8.32 7.37
C SER A 458 11.62 -7.04 8.07
N VAL A 459 10.30 -6.87 8.14
CA VAL A 459 9.63 -5.78 8.88
C VAL A 459 10.07 -5.73 10.33
N ASN A 460 10.12 -6.90 10.99
CA ASN A 460 10.52 -6.98 12.39
C ASN A 460 11.92 -6.41 12.62
N VAL A 461 12.87 -6.71 11.72
CA VAL A 461 14.23 -6.19 11.80
C VAL A 461 14.25 -4.68 11.55
N GLY A 462 13.48 -4.19 10.58
CA GLY A 462 13.38 -2.76 10.28
C GLY A 462 12.76 -1.95 11.42
N GLN A 463 11.65 -2.43 11.98
CA GLN A 463 11.01 -1.82 13.14
C GLN A 463 11.89 -1.87 14.40
N GLN A 464 12.63 -2.97 14.63
CA GLN A 464 13.59 -3.05 15.72
C GLN A 464 14.71 -2.01 15.55
N GLN A 465 15.25 -1.85 14.33
CA GLN A 465 16.23 -0.80 14.04
C GLN A 465 15.65 0.61 14.20
N ALA A 466 14.35 0.81 13.90
CA ALA A 466 13.69 2.08 14.13
C ALA A 466 13.66 2.45 15.63
N VAL A 467 13.43 1.47 16.51
CA VAL A 467 13.53 1.64 17.96
C VAL A 467 14.97 1.91 18.41
N ASP A 468 15.91 1.04 18.03
CA ASP A 468 17.24 1.01 18.64
C ASP A 468 18.18 2.09 18.08
N LYS A 469 18.03 2.44 16.79
CA LYS A 469 18.96 3.32 16.07
C LYS A 469 18.33 4.66 15.68
N LYS A 470 17.13 4.97 16.19
CA LYS A 470 16.35 6.18 15.82
C LYS A 470 16.15 6.33 14.30
N GLN A 471 16.05 5.21 13.61
CA GLN A 471 15.78 5.16 12.17
C GLN A 471 14.27 5.18 11.90
N ALA A 472 13.90 5.33 10.64
CA ALA A 472 12.52 5.11 10.23
C ALA A 472 12.36 3.75 9.55
N HIS A 473 11.16 3.19 9.62
CA HIS A 473 10.76 2.00 8.88
C HIS A 473 9.55 2.31 8.00
N LEU A 474 9.52 1.77 6.78
CA LEU A 474 8.53 2.13 5.77
C LEU A 474 7.87 0.87 5.21
N ASP A 475 6.53 0.85 5.22
CA ASP A 475 5.69 -0.28 4.81
C ASP A 475 4.20 0.14 4.76
N ALA A 476 3.28 -0.74 4.37
CA ALA A 476 1.84 -0.48 4.40
C ALA A 476 1.36 -0.16 5.83
N GLY A 477 0.61 0.93 5.99
CA GLY A 477 0.21 1.44 7.31
C GLY A 477 -0.49 0.40 8.20
N ARG A 478 -1.45 -0.33 7.62
CA ARG A 478 -2.18 -1.40 8.33
C ARG A 478 -1.27 -2.53 8.79
N TYR A 479 -0.31 -2.92 7.97
CA TYR A 479 0.64 -3.97 8.34
C TYR A 479 1.54 -3.51 9.49
N GLN A 480 2.03 -2.27 9.43
CA GLN A 480 2.84 -1.71 10.51
C GLN A 480 2.05 -1.61 11.82
N GLN A 481 0.82 -1.12 11.77
CA GLN A 481 -0.04 -0.96 12.95
C GLN A 481 -0.23 -2.31 13.67
N LEU A 482 -0.48 -3.37 12.90
CA LEU A 482 -0.58 -4.72 13.42
C LEU A 482 0.72 -5.18 14.08
N LYS A 483 1.86 -5.02 13.40
CA LYS A 483 3.17 -5.45 13.93
C LYS A 483 3.59 -4.68 15.18
N ILE A 484 3.28 -3.39 15.25
CA ILE A 484 3.50 -2.57 16.44
C ILE A 484 2.67 -3.11 17.61
N ALA A 485 1.39 -3.39 17.38
CA ALA A 485 0.50 -3.95 18.40
C ALA A 485 0.92 -5.36 18.86
N GLU A 486 1.50 -6.18 17.98
CA GLU A 486 1.92 -7.55 18.32
C GLU A 486 3.23 -7.60 19.13
N ARG A 487 4.22 -6.75 18.82
CA ARG A 487 5.60 -6.94 19.28
C ARG A 487 6.28 -5.72 19.90
N PHE A 488 5.79 -4.52 19.60
CA PHE A 488 6.46 -3.28 20.00
C PHE A 488 5.68 -2.52 21.08
N ILE A 489 5.01 -3.25 21.97
CA ILE A 489 4.39 -2.67 23.16
C ILE A 489 5.41 -2.71 24.32
N GLY A 490 5.51 -1.60 25.05
CA GLY A 490 6.33 -1.43 26.25
C GLY A 490 5.76 -2.19 27.44
N ALA A 491 6.58 -2.33 28.49
CA ALA A 491 6.16 -2.96 29.74
C ALA A 491 5.06 -2.16 30.49
N ASP A 492 4.82 -0.92 30.07
CA ASP A 492 3.78 -0.01 30.57
C ASP A 492 2.54 0.03 29.64
N GLY A 493 2.46 -0.87 28.66
CA GLY A 493 1.35 -0.94 27.70
C GLY A 493 1.39 0.12 26.60
N THR A 494 2.43 0.96 26.54
CA THR A 494 2.55 2.01 25.52
C THR A 494 3.30 1.53 24.26
N PRO A 495 2.93 1.98 23.05
CA PRO A 495 3.60 1.54 21.83
C PRO A 495 4.99 2.20 21.68
N LYS A 496 6.06 1.42 21.56
CA LYS A 496 7.43 1.91 21.38
C LYS A 496 7.66 2.62 20.04
N LEU A 497 6.80 2.37 19.07
CA LEU A 497 6.82 2.96 17.74
C LEU A 497 5.53 3.72 17.49
N TYR A 498 5.62 4.84 16.78
CA TYR A 498 4.45 5.55 16.26
C TYR A 498 4.45 5.54 14.74
N LEU A 499 3.27 5.68 14.15
CA LEU A 499 3.10 5.92 12.72
C LEU A 499 3.02 7.42 12.44
N GLY A 500 3.71 7.87 11.40
CA GLY A 500 3.59 9.24 10.90
C GLY A 500 2.15 9.59 10.52
N GLN A 501 1.79 10.87 10.61
CA GLN A 501 0.44 11.32 10.28
C GLN A 501 0.23 11.42 8.77
N GLU A 502 1.25 11.90 8.04
CA GLU A 502 1.22 12.00 6.58
C GLU A 502 1.62 10.67 5.94
N SER A 503 0.77 10.18 5.03
CA SER A 503 1.13 9.05 4.19
C SER A 503 2.03 9.48 3.03
N ILE A 504 3.04 8.66 2.74
CA ILE A 504 4.03 8.95 1.69
C ILE A 504 3.41 8.80 0.30
N ILE A 505 2.60 7.77 0.12
CA ILE A 505 1.81 7.54 -1.09
C ILE A 505 0.45 6.99 -0.65
N PRO A 506 -0.67 7.64 -1.01
CA PRO A 506 -1.97 6.98 -1.02
C PRO A 506 -1.96 5.97 -2.17
N GLY A 507 -1.49 4.76 -1.89
CA GLY A 507 -1.26 3.72 -2.88
C GLY A 507 -2.56 3.00 -3.24
N GLN A 508 -2.80 2.83 -4.54
CA GLN A 508 -3.82 1.90 -5.00
C GLN A 508 -3.28 0.48 -4.84
N ALA A 509 -4.02 -0.38 -4.15
CA ALA A 509 -3.71 -1.78 -3.97
C ALA A 509 -4.63 -2.66 -4.80
N ALA A 510 -4.03 -3.59 -5.54
CA ALA A 510 -4.72 -4.51 -6.42
C ALA A 510 -3.90 -5.82 -6.55
N TRP A 511 -4.54 -6.89 -7.02
CA TRP A 511 -3.86 -8.17 -7.23
C TRP A 511 -3.17 -8.20 -8.60
N PRO A 512 -1.86 -8.55 -8.66
CA PRO A 512 -1.20 -8.85 -9.92
C PRO A 512 -1.89 -9.99 -10.66
N ILE A 513 -2.16 -9.78 -11.94
CA ILE A 513 -2.72 -10.76 -12.87
C ILE A 513 -1.90 -10.79 -14.16
N PRO A 514 -1.87 -11.92 -14.89
CA PRO A 514 -1.13 -11.98 -16.15
C PRO A 514 -1.64 -10.91 -17.12
N HIS A 515 -0.75 -10.38 -17.95
CA HIS A 515 -1.14 -9.42 -18.97
C HIS A 515 -2.30 -9.94 -19.82
N ASP A 516 -3.28 -9.06 -20.03
CA ASP A 516 -4.43 -9.31 -20.88
C ASP A 516 -5.26 -10.55 -20.47
N ALA A 517 -5.31 -10.84 -19.16
CA ALA A 517 -6.06 -11.95 -18.59
C ALA A 517 -7.56 -11.91 -18.98
N PRO A 518 -8.09 -12.97 -19.63
CA PRO A 518 -9.47 -12.97 -20.12
C PRO A 518 -10.53 -13.12 -19.01
N PHE A 519 -10.12 -13.57 -17.82
CA PHE A 519 -10.99 -13.65 -16.64
C PHE A 519 -11.08 -12.33 -15.86
N ARG A 520 -10.24 -11.33 -16.16
CA ARG A 520 -10.21 -10.04 -15.45
C ARG A 520 -11.60 -9.38 -15.31
N PRO A 521 -12.44 -9.27 -16.36
CA PRO A 521 -13.75 -8.60 -16.21
C PRO A 521 -14.75 -9.35 -15.33
N VAL A 522 -14.57 -10.66 -15.15
CA VAL A 522 -15.38 -11.45 -14.22
C VAL A 522 -14.84 -11.30 -12.80
N LEU A 523 -13.51 -11.41 -12.64
CA LEU A 523 -12.81 -11.20 -11.38
C LEU A 523 -13.10 -9.82 -10.79
N ASP A 524 -12.96 -8.77 -11.60
CA ASP A 524 -13.19 -7.38 -11.20
C ASP A 524 -14.64 -7.16 -10.74
N ARG A 525 -15.62 -7.80 -11.40
CA ARG A 525 -17.04 -7.73 -10.97
C ARG A 525 -17.27 -8.39 -9.61
N CYS A 526 -16.68 -9.56 -9.38
CA CYS A 526 -16.79 -10.22 -8.08
C CYS A 526 -16.08 -9.43 -6.97
N LEU A 527 -14.88 -8.88 -7.26
CA LEU A 527 -14.15 -8.00 -6.34
C LEU A 527 -15.00 -6.80 -5.94
N MET A 528 -15.52 -6.06 -6.93
CA MET A 528 -16.38 -4.89 -6.69
C MET A 528 -17.60 -5.26 -5.83
N ALA A 529 -18.27 -6.37 -6.12
CA ALA A 529 -19.43 -6.80 -5.33
C ALA A 529 -19.11 -7.04 -3.84
N VAL A 530 -17.95 -7.64 -3.53
CA VAL A 530 -17.52 -7.90 -2.14
C VAL A 530 -17.15 -6.59 -1.42
N ILE A 531 -16.50 -5.66 -2.13
CA ILE A 531 -16.12 -4.35 -1.60
C ILE A 531 -17.36 -3.47 -1.37
N GLU A 532 -18.27 -3.40 -2.34
CA GLU A 532 -19.52 -2.63 -2.26
C GLU A 532 -20.45 -3.16 -1.16
N ALA A 533 -20.39 -4.46 -0.87
CA ALA A 533 -21.09 -5.06 0.27
C ALA A 533 -20.46 -4.70 1.64
N GLY A 534 -19.29 -4.06 1.67
CA GLY A 534 -18.58 -3.69 2.91
C GLY A 534 -17.92 -4.86 3.64
N LEU A 535 -17.89 -6.06 3.04
CA LEU A 535 -17.34 -7.26 3.67
C LEU A 535 -15.83 -7.15 3.90
N TYR A 536 -15.11 -6.58 2.94
CA TYR A 536 -13.65 -6.41 3.02
C TYR A 536 -13.23 -5.56 4.22
N GLU A 537 -13.86 -4.39 4.40
CA GLU A 537 -13.56 -3.52 5.55
C GLU A 537 -14.00 -4.15 6.87
N ARG A 538 -15.12 -4.87 6.88
CA ARG A 538 -15.55 -5.58 8.09
C ARG A 538 -14.53 -6.62 8.52
N TRP A 539 -13.98 -7.41 7.60
CA TRP A 539 -12.95 -8.39 7.91
C TRP A 539 -11.67 -7.72 8.43
N ASN A 540 -11.27 -6.59 7.84
CA ASN A 540 -10.10 -5.82 8.29
C ASN A 540 -10.28 -5.38 9.75
N ASP A 541 -11.41 -4.75 10.07
CA ASP A 541 -11.71 -4.28 11.41
C ASP A 541 -11.74 -5.42 12.43
N ASP A 542 -12.35 -6.55 12.05
CA ASP A 542 -12.46 -7.72 12.93
C ASP A 542 -11.08 -8.35 13.19
N LEU A 543 -10.20 -8.43 12.20
CA LEU A 543 -8.82 -8.92 12.36
C LEU A 543 -7.97 -7.97 13.22
N LEU A 544 -8.04 -6.66 12.97
CA LEU A 544 -7.31 -5.67 13.76
C LEU A 544 -7.76 -5.69 15.22
N ARG A 545 -9.08 -5.76 15.47
CA ARG A 545 -9.64 -5.84 16.82
C ARG A 545 -9.22 -7.12 17.52
N LYS A 546 -9.22 -8.26 16.83
CA LYS A 546 -8.71 -9.54 17.37
C LYS A 546 -7.25 -9.43 17.78
N ALA A 547 -6.39 -8.91 16.90
CA ALA A 547 -4.97 -8.75 17.21
C ALA A 547 -4.73 -7.82 18.41
N GLN A 548 -5.46 -6.70 18.49
CA GLN A 548 -5.40 -5.80 19.64
C GLN A 548 -5.87 -6.48 20.94
N MET A 549 -6.97 -7.26 20.89
CA MET A 549 -7.47 -8.00 22.03
C MET A 549 -6.49 -9.07 22.50
N GLU A 550 -5.89 -9.83 21.59
CA GLU A 550 -4.87 -10.83 21.89
C GLU A 550 -3.61 -10.21 22.50
N SER A 551 -3.15 -9.10 21.94
CA SER A 551 -2.03 -8.34 22.48
C SER A 551 -2.32 -7.87 23.91
N ARG A 552 -3.50 -7.27 24.13
CA ARG A 552 -3.97 -6.90 25.49
C ARG A 552 -4.08 -8.08 26.43
N ARG A 553 -4.49 -9.26 25.95
CA ARG A 553 -4.56 -10.49 26.77
C ARG A 553 -3.17 -10.97 27.17
N ARG A 554 -2.22 -11.01 26.23
CA ARG A 554 -0.82 -11.37 26.52
C ARG A 554 -0.20 -10.39 27.51
N TYR A 555 -0.46 -9.11 27.32
CA TYR A 555 -0.03 -8.06 28.26
C TYR A 555 -0.66 -8.26 29.64
N LYS A 556 -1.99 -8.45 29.71
CA LYS A 556 -2.68 -8.75 30.98
C LYS A 556 -2.15 -10.01 31.66
N GLN A 557 -1.84 -11.08 30.92
CA GLN A 557 -1.26 -12.29 31.52
C GLN A 557 0.15 -12.04 32.08
N GLN A 558 0.97 -11.26 31.38
CA GLN A 558 2.28 -10.81 31.89
C GLN A 558 2.15 -9.85 33.09
N GLU A 559 1.07 -9.05 33.13
CA GLU A 559 0.70 -8.25 34.29
C GLU A 559 0.22 -9.15 35.43
N THR A 560 -0.65 -10.13 35.22
CA THR A 560 -1.14 -11.01 36.30
C THR A 560 -0.03 -11.86 36.92
N GLU A 561 1.00 -12.24 36.15
CA GLU A 561 2.23 -12.85 36.70
C GLU A 561 3.08 -11.87 37.53
N LYS A 562 3.07 -10.57 37.19
CA LYS A 562 3.76 -9.49 37.92
C LYS A 562 2.92 -8.83 39.03
N GLU A 563 1.59 -8.95 38.99
CA GLU A 563 0.62 -8.40 39.94
C GLU A 563 0.63 -9.21 41.25
N THR A 564 1.31 -10.37 41.29
CA THR A 564 1.74 -10.96 42.55
C THR A 564 2.74 -10.07 43.33
N GLU A 565 3.27 -8.99 42.73
CA GLU A 565 4.23 -8.07 43.38
C GLU A 565 3.89 -6.57 43.36
N SER A 566 2.91 -6.05 42.60
CA SER A 566 2.54 -4.64 42.78
C SER A 566 1.12 -4.30 42.32
N ASP A 567 0.32 -3.89 43.30
CA ASP A 567 -1.09 -3.58 43.19
C ASP A 567 -1.37 -2.33 42.32
N SER A 568 -2.40 -2.46 41.51
CA SER A 568 -2.93 -1.42 40.64
C SER A 568 -3.38 -0.20 41.45
N SER A 569 -2.66 0.91 41.31
CA SER A 569 -3.15 2.20 41.79
C SER A 569 -2.86 3.29 40.78
N LEU A 570 -3.84 4.18 40.63
CA LEU A 570 -3.71 5.50 40.00
C LEU A 570 -2.28 6.01 40.20
N ARG A 571 -1.53 6.20 39.09
CA ARG A 571 -0.10 6.56 39.08
C ARG A 571 0.17 7.61 40.16
N SER A 572 0.69 7.17 41.30
CA SER A 572 0.94 8.03 42.43
C SER A 572 2.13 8.93 42.10
N LEU A 573 2.09 10.19 42.53
CA LEU A 573 3.18 11.12 42.28
C LEU A 573 4.43 10.64 43.03
N THR A 574 5.36 10.01 42.32
CA THR A 574 6.63 9.52 42.87
C THR A 574 7.64 10.65 43.10
N ILE A 575 8.63 10.38 43.96
CA ILE A 575 9.71 11.33 44.29
C ILE A 575 10.49 11.81 43.05
N THR A 576 10.50 11.00 41.98
CA THR A 576 11.13 11.33 40.69
C THR A 576 10.49 12.54 40.02
N HIS A 577 9.18 12.77 40.22
CA HIS A 577 8.48 13.96 39.72
C HIS A 577 8.87 15.23 40.48
N LEU A 578 9.23 15.11 41.76
CA LEU A 578 9.63 16.23 42.63
C LEU A 578 11.13 16.46 42.69
N GLN A 579 11.93 15.67 41.96
CA GLN A 579 13.39 15.73 42.00
C GLN A 579 13.93 17.14 41.70
N GLY A 580 13.34 17.85 40.74
CA GLY A 580 13.72 19.22 40.42
C GLY A 580 13.52 20.21 41.58
N ALA A 581 12.47 20.03 42.38
CA ALA A 581 12.18 20.90 43.53
C ALA A 581 13.22 20.68 44.63
N PHE A 582 13.58 19.42 44.90
CA PHE A 582 14.63 19.09 45.86
C PHE A 582 16.00 19.59 45.42
N MET A 583 16.35 19.47 44.13
CA MET A 583 17.60 20.04 43.60
C MET A 583 17.67 21.56 43.78
N LEU A 584 16.58 22.28 43.47
CA LEU A 584 16.50 23.73 43.67
C LEU A 584 16.64 24.12 45.14
N LEU A 585 16.00 23.38 46.04
CA LEU A 585 16.11 23.61 47.49
C LEU A 585 17.55 23.42 47.98
N LEU A 586 18.19 22.31 47.61
CA LEU A 586 19.57 22.02 47.99
C LEU A 586 20.55 23.07 47.45
N LEU A 587 20.36 23.49 46.20
CA LEU A 587 21.17 24.54 45.59
C LEU A 587 20.97 25.90 46.29
N GLY A 588 19.73 26.24 46.64
CA GLY A 588 19.42 27.45 47.40
C GLY A 588 20.04 27.45 48.80
N LEU A 589 19.94 26.34 49.53
CA LEU A 589 20.57 26.17 50.85
C LEU A 589 22.10 26.22 50.75
N GLY A 590 22.67 25.62 49.70
CA GLY A 590 24.12 25.68 49.43
C GLY A 590 24.60 27.12 49.21
N LEU A 591 23.90 27.89 48.36
CA LEU A 591 24.23 29.30 48.11
C LEU A 591 24.07 30.15 49.38
N ALA A 592 23.02 29.92 50.17
CA ALA A 592 22.83 30.61 51.44
C ALA A 592 23.95 30.29 52.44
N GLY A 593 24.36 29.01 52.52
CA GLY A 593 25.49 28.58 53.36
C GLY A 593 26.82 29.19 52.93
N VAL A 594 27.10 29.27 51.63
CA VAL A 594 28.29 29.94 51.09
C VAL A 594 28.25 31.44 51.42
N SER A 595 27.12 32.11 51.22
CA SER A 595 26.98 33.53 51.56
C SER A 595 27.22 33.78 53.05
N PHE A 596 26.67 32.94 53.92
CA PHE A 596 26.88 33.03 55.37
C PHE A 596 28.35 32.80 55.74
N PHE A 597 29.01 31.82 55.11
CA PHE A 597 30.42 31.54 55.36
C PHE A 597 31.33 32.68 54.87
N VAL A 598 31.02 33.27 53.70
CA VAL A 598 31.72 34.46 53.20
C VAL A 598 31.53 35.64 54.15
N GLU A 599 30.31 35.88 54.60
CA GLU A 599 30.01 36.93 55.58
C GLU A 599 30.82 36.72 56.86
N PHE A 600 30.84 35.49 57.38
CA PHE A 600 31.63 35.12 58.57
C PHE A 600 33.14 35.31 58.39
N LEU A 601 33.69 35.14 57.18
CA LEU A 601 35.11 35.40 56.91
C LEU A 601 35.43 36.88 56.72
N THR A 602 34.43 37.70 56.36
CA THR A 602 34.60 39.14 56.13
C THR A 602 34.26 40.02 57.34
N VAL A 603 33.57 39.47 58.34
CA VAL A 603 33.33 40.04 59.66
C VAL A 603 34.49 39.69 60.58
#